data_AF-A0A7G8Q7H9-F1
#
_entry.id   AF-A0A7G8Q7H9-F1
#
_cell.length_a   1.000
_cell.length_b   1.000
_cell.length_c   1.000
_cell.angle_alpha   90.00
_cell.angle_beta   90.00
_cell.angle_gamma   90.00
#
_symmetry.space_group_name_H-M   'P 1'
#
loop_
_entity.id
_entity.type
_entity.pdbx_description
1 polymer ?
#
loop_
_entity_poly.entity_id
_entity_poly.type
_entity_poly.pdbx_seq_one_letter_code
_entity_poly.pdbx_strand_id
1 'polypeptide(L)'
;MRRDAQPIGHFDHRMASLGHLLDRFDLELIRVPLPTYTDLLDCQKLWLEDVYESLVGPIAYSFYPVPYFFLGMLFFAFRDRVKLHWAPAVFGLLAYISLRNNEYGQLLLYPALAYGVLWVASLRCLSVLQPRHDYSYGIYLYGFVIQQALTAIFPSWSNHLNMVLAIPITVLLAAMSWHLVERPCLEVLRRNRVGLPLRVPGTELS
;
A
#
# COMPACT_ATOMS: atom_id res chain seq x y z
N MET A 1 -31.71 -42.52 19.42
CA MET A 1 -30.89 -41.82 20.44
C MET A 1 -29.53 -42.50 20.54
N ARG A 2 -28.48 -41.71 20.77
CA ARG A 2 -27.03 -41.98 20.80
C ARG A 2 -26.29 -41.92 19.45
N ARG A 3 -25.69 -40.75 19.19
CA ARG A 3 -24.53 -40.56 18.32
C ARG A 3 -23.30 -40.59 19.23
N ASP A 4 -22.37 -41.49 18.96
CA ASP A 4 -21.08 -41.54 19.63
C ASP A 4 -20.18 -40.43 19.08
N ALA A 5 -19.68 -39.58 19.97
CA ALA A 5 -18.70 -38.55 19.67
C ALA A 5 -17.29 -39.18 19.63
N GLN A 6 -16.64 -39.14 18.47
CA GLN A 6 -15.23 -39.47 18.30
C GLN A 6 -14.37 -38.36 18.93
N PRO A 7 -13.37 -38.67 19.78
CA PRO A 7 -12.52 -37.66 20.39
C PRO A 7 -11.49 -37.12 19.38
N ILE A 8 -11.37 -35.79 19.37
CA ILE A 8 -10.45 -35.00 18.55
C ILE A 8 -9.02 -35.23 19.06
N GLY A 9 -8.35 -36.29 18.59
CA GLY A 9 -6.99 -36.66 19.02
C GLY A 9 -5.86 -36.31 18.04
N HIS A 10 -6.16 -35.66 16.90
CA HIS A 10 -5.18 -35.49 15.81
C HIS A 10 -4.58 -34.07 15.69
N PHE A 11 -5.05 -33.10 16.49
CA PHE A 11 -4.60 -31.70 16.41
C PHE A 11 -3.33 -31.41 17.24
N ASP A 12 -3.06 -32.17 18.30
CA ASP A 12 -1.97 -31.85 19.23
C ASP A 12 -0.57 -32.06 18.63
N HIS A 13 -0.40 -33.06 17.77
CA HIS A 13 0.92 -33.39 17.24
C HIS A 13 1.50 -32.34 16.28
N ARG A 14 0.65 -31.52 15.63
CA ARG A 14 1.09 -30.45 14.71
C ARG A 14 1.41 -29.13 15.43
N MET A 15 0.82 -28.87 16.60
CA MET A 15 1.19 -27.69 17.39
C MET A 15 2.56 -27.88 18.07
N ALA A 16 2.89 -29.10 18.49
CA ALA A 16 4.17 -29.40 19.11
C ALA A 16 5.38 -29.17 18.16
N SER A 17 5.24 -29.44 16.86
CA SER A 17 6.32 -29.19 15.89
C SER A 17 6.48 -27.71 15.51
N LEU A 18 5.42 -26.90 15.67
CA LEU A 18 5.47 -25.45 15.50
C LEU A 18 6.14 -24.74 16.68
N GLY A 19 6.00 -25.28 17.90
CA GLY A 19 6.65 -24.74 19.10
C GLY A 19 8.17 -24.67 18.96
N HIS A 20 8.81 -25.73 18.47
CA HIS A 20 10.26 -25.76 18.25
C HIS A 20 10.75 -24.84 17.12
N LEU A 21 9.90 -24.51 16.14
CA LEU A 21 10.24 -23.55 15.09
C LEU A 21 10.13 -22.11 15.61
N LEU A 22 9.15 -21.83 16.48
CA LEU A 22 8.99 -20.53 17.13
C LEU A 22 10.09 -20.24 18.15
N ASP A 23 10.61 -21.24 18.86
CA ASP A 23 11.78 -21.10 19.76
C ASP A 23 13.09 -20.80 19.01
N ARG A 24 13.18 -21.18 17.73
CA ARG A 24 14.36 -20.93 16.88
C ARG A 24 14.37 -19.51 16.31
N PHE A 25 13.21 -18.87 16.25
CA PHE A 25 13.10 -17.43 16.03
C PHE A 25 13.19 -16.78 17.39
N ASP A 26 14.37 -16.31 17.74
CA ASP A 26 14.64 -15.56 18.96
C ASP A 26 13.78 -14.28 18.99
N LEU A 27 12.50 -14.43 19.36
CA LEU A 27 11.50 -13.36 19.46
C LEU A 27 11.82 -12.43 20.62
N GLU A 28 12.83 -12.76 21.45
CA GLU A 28 13.46 -11.82 22.37
C GLU A 28 14.18 -10.68 21.62
N LEU A 29 14.71 -10.91 20.41
CA LEU A 29 15.28 -9.85 19.57
C LEU A 29 14.22 -8.85 19.05
N ILE A 30 12.93 -9.22 19.12
CA ILE A 30 11.78 -8.39 18.74
C ILE A 30 11.04 -7.83 19.96
N ARG A 31 11.30 -8.33 21.18
CA ARG A 31 10.84 -7.67 22.41
C ARG A 31 11.79 -6.53 22.77
N VAL A 32 11.72 -5.47 21.99
CA VAL A 32 12.26 -4.18 22.41
C VAL A 32 11.52 -3.76 23.70
N PRO A 33 12.23 -3.53 24.82
CA PRO A 33 11.60 -3.14 26.07
C PRO A 33 10.93 -1.77 25.90
N LEU A 34 9.60 -1.77 25.88
CA LEU A 34 8.73 -0.60 25.77
C LEU A 34 8.92 0.50 26.84
N PRO A 35 9.39 0.25 28.09
CA PRO A 35 9.42 1.32 29.09
C PRO A 35 10.58 2.31 28.92
N THR A 36 11.55 2.04 28.02
CA THR A 36 12.69 2.97 27.77
C THR A 36 12.38 4.02 26.71
N TYR A 37 11.17 3.99 26.13
CA TYR A 37 10.79 4.76 24.95
C TYR A 37 9.47 5.52 25.13
N THR A 38 9.14 5.92 26.36
CA THR A 38 8.08 6.92 26.57
C THR A 38 8.36 8.18 25.75
N ASP A 39 9.63 8.60 25.68
CA ASP A 39 10.06 9.74 24.87
C ASP A 39 10.00 9.50 23.36
N LEU A 40 10.13 8.26 22.86
CA LEU A 40 9.94 7.97 21.43
C LEU A 40 8.47 7.79 21.05
N LEU A 41 7.62 7.29 21.96
CA LEU A 41 6.16 7.28 21.77
C LEU A 41 5.62 8.70 21.80
N ASP A 42 6.15 9.56 22.67
CA ASP A 42 5.83 10.97 22.71
C ASP A 42 6.48 11.73 21.56
N CYS A 43 7.72 11.43 21.12
CA CYS A 43 8.26 11.98 19.88
C CYS A 43 7.51 11.47 18.66
N GLN A 44 7.04 10.22 18.61
CA GLN A 44 6.26 9.72 17.49
C GLN A 44 4.85 10.34 17.48
N LYS A 45 4.25 10.61 18.65
CA LYS A 45 2.99 11.33 18.77
C LYS A 45 3.13 12.83 18.50
N LEU A 46 4.11 13.50 19.11
CA LEU A 46 4.45 14.90 18.82
C LEU A 46 4.79 15.05 17.35
N TRP A 47 5.61 14.16 16.79
CA TRP A 47 6.01 14.27 15.39
C TRP A 47 4.88 13.87 14.45
N LEU A 48 4.06 12.85 14.74
CA LEU A 48 2.85 12.61 13.94
C LEU A 48 1.88 13.77 14.04
N GLU A 49 1.61 14.33 15.22
CA GLU A 49 0.64 15.42 15.40
C GLU A 49 1.17 16.75 14.88
N ASP A 50 2.43 17.11 15.10
CA ASP A 50 3.05 18.35 14.60
C ASP A 50 3.37 18.27 13.10
N VAL A 51 3.82 17.12 12.57
CA VAL A 51 3.97 16.94 11.12
C VAL A 51 2.61 16.84 10.46
N TYR A 52 1.61 16.25 11.12
CA TYR A 52 0.22 16.29 10.66
C TYR A 52 -0.25 17.75 10.71
N GLU A 53 -0.44 18.42 11.83
CA GLU A 53 -0.81 19.85 11.92
C GLU A 53 0.01 20.78 10.99
N SER A 54 1.32 20.58 10.85
CA SER A 54 2.18 21.42 10.00
C SER A 54 2.14 21.08 8.50
N LEU A 55 1.82 19.85 8.09
CA LEU A 55 1.49 19.49 6.69
C LEU A 55 -0.02 19.60 6.39
N VAL A 56 -0.84 19.59 7.43
CA VAL A 56 -2.28 19.32 7.51
C VAL A 56 -2.93 20.40 8.40
N GLY A 57 -2.53 21.66 8.21
CA GLY A 57 -3.34 22.83 8.59
C GLY A 57 -4.71 22.80 7.87
N PRO A 58 -5.46 23.90 7.69
CA PRO A 58 -6.85 23.89 7.16
C PRO A 58 -7.02 23.45 5.68
N ILE A 59 -6.07 22.65 5.16
CA ILE A 59 -6.03 21.88 3.92
C ILE A 59 -6.29 20.37 4.22
N ALA A 60 -6.66 20.03 5.46
CA ALA A 60 -6.67 18.70 6.08
C ALA A 60 -7.52 17.57 5.46
N TYR A 61 -8.26 17.81 4.39
CA TYR A 61 -9.29 16.88 3.93
C TYR A 61 -8.92 16.04 2.71
N SER A 62 -7.69 16.13 2.18
CA SER A 62 -7.23 15.34 1.01
C SER A 62 -6.55 14.01 1.35
N PHE A 63 -6.43 13.65 2.63
CA PHE A 63 -5.66 12.49 3.10
C PHE A 63 -6.48 11.25 3.46
N TYR A 64 -7.76 11.18 3.11
CA TYR A 64 -8.51 9.93 3.25
C TYR A 64 -8.29 9.08 1.99
N PRO A 65 -7.43 8.03 2.02
CA PRO A 65 -7.28 7.11 0.89
C PRO A 65 -8.58 6.32 0.64
N VAL A 66 -9.46 6.27 1.63
CA VAL A 66 -10.69 5.48 1.65
C VAL A 66 -11.66 5.90 0.52
N PRO A 67 -12.03 7.19 0.34
CA PRO A 67 -12.79 7.65 -0.83
C PRO A 67 -12.17 7.25 -2.17
N TYR A 68 -10.86 7.38 -2.33
CA TYR A 68 -10.17 6.98 -3.57
C TYR A 68 -10.29 5.48 -3.83
N PHE A 69 -10.14 4.67 -2.78
CA PHE A 69 -10.31 3.22 -2.86
C PHE A 69 -11.74 2.83 -3.27
N PHE A 70 -12.76 3.38 -2.60
CA PHE A 70 -14.16 3.10 -2.94
C PHE A 70 -14.52 3.58 -4.34
N LEU A 71 -14.02 4.74 -4.75
CA LEU A 71 -14.27 5.26 -6.08
C LEU A 71 -13.58 4.40 -7.15
N GLY A 72 -12.36 3.91 -6.87
CA GLY A 72 -11.69 2.90 -7.71
C GLY A 72 -12.48 1.61 -7.82
N MET A 73 -13.03 1.09 -6.71
CA MET A 73 -13.91 -0.08 -6.70
C MET A 73 -15.17 0.17 -7.54
N LEU A 74 -15.77 1.36 -7.43
CA LEU A 74 -16.95 1.73 -8.20
C LEU A 74 -16.64 1.75 -9.71
N PHE A 75 -15.55 2.39 -10.11
CA PHE A 75 -15.10 2.36 -11.51
C PHE A 75 -14.81 0.95 -12.00
N PHE A 76 -14.21 0.10 -11.16
CA PHE A 76 -13.96 -1.30 -11.49
C PHE A 76 -15.25 -2.10 -11.66
N ALA A 77 -16.24 -1.91 -10.77
CA ALA A 77 -17.55 -2.57 -10.85
C ALA A 77 -18.32 -2.16 -12.12
N PHE A 78 -18.19 -0.90 -12.55
CA PHE A 78 -18.83 -0.37 -13.76
C PHE A 78 -17.93 -0.34 -14.99
N ARG A 79 -16.80 -1.06 -14.98
CA ARG A 79 -15.79 -1.02 -16.07
C ARG A 79 -16.35 -1.34 -17.46
N ASP A 80 -17.37 -2.19 -17.53
CA ASP A 80 -17.98 -2.60 -18.81
C ASP A 80 -18.88 -1.50 -19.42
N ARG A 81 -19.26 -0.50 -18.62
CA ARG A 81 -20.09 0.65 -19.04
C ARG A 81 -19.31 1.96 -19.16
N VAL A 82 -18.20 2.09 -18.43
CA VAL A 82 -17.41 3.33 -18.39
C VAL A 82 -16.38 3.31 -19.52
N LYS A 83 -16.68 4.01 -20.62
CA LYS A 83 -15.68 4.34 -21.64
C LYS A 83 -14.88 5.56 -21.18
N LEU A 84 -13.58 5.39 -21.00
CA LEU A 84 -12.68 6.49 -20.63
C LEU A 84 -12.49 7.42 -21.82
N HIS A 85 -12.82 8.69 -21.63
CA HIS A 85 -12.68 9.76 -22.61
C HIS A 85 -11.90 10.92 -22.00
N TRP A 86 -11.25 11.71 -22.85
CA TRP A 86 -10.43 12.84 -22.39
C TRP A 86 -11.28 13.99 -21.82
N ALA A 87 -12.51 14.17 -22.31
CA ALA A 87 -13.34 15.31 -21.97
C ALA A 87 -13.73 15.37 -20.48
N PRO A 88 -14.22 14.30 -19.82
CA PRO A 88 -14.50 14.34 -18.39
C PRO A 88 -13.23 14.51 -17.53
N ALA A 89 -12.07 14.01 -17.98
CA ALA A 89 -10.81 14.20 -17.27
C ALA A 89 -10.36 15.67 -17.29
N VAL A 90 -10.39 16.29 -18.47
CA VAL A 90 -10.03 17.71 -18.63
C VAL A 90 -11.04 18.61 -17.92
N PHE A 91 -12.35 18.34 -18.05
CA PHE A 91 -13.38 19.11 -17.36
C PHE A 91 -13.25 19.00 -15.84
N GLY A 92 -13.04 17.79 -15.31
CA GLY A 92 -12.81 17.58 -13.88
C GLY A 92 -11.58 18.34 -13.37
N LEU A 93 -10.48 18.33 -14.13
CA LEU A 93 -9.26 19.07 -13.80
C LEU A 93 -9.49 20.59 -13.81
N LEU A 94 -10.13 21.13 -14.85
CA LEU A 94 -10.41 22.57 -14.95
C LEU A 94 -11.38 23.04 -13.86
N ALA A 95 -12.40 22.24 -13.56
CA ALA A 95 -13.35 22.51 -12.50
C ALA A 95 -12.66 22.49 -11.13
N TYR A 96 -11.75 21.54 -10.89
CA TYR A 96 -10.91 21.53 -9.69
C TYR A 96 -10.04 22.79 -9.60
N ILE A 97 -9.29 23.14 -10.66
CA ILE A 97 -8.42 24.33 -10.67
C ILE A 97 -9.21 25.61 -10.37
N SER A 98 -10.44 25.73 -10.87
CA SER A 98 -11.31 26.89 -10.66
C SER A 98 -11.88 26.93 -9.24
N LEU A 99 -12.23 25.78 -8.66
CA LEU A 99 -12.88 25.67 -7.36
C LEU A 99 -11.91 25.37 -6.22
N ARG A 100 -10.59 25.28 -6.48
CA ARG A 100 -9.57 24.89 -5.48
C ARG A 100 -9.53 25.74 -4.22
N ASN A 101 -9.99 27.00 -4.31
CA ASN A 101 -10.04 27.95 -3.18
C ASN A 101 -11.37 27.89 -2.41
N ASN A 102 -12.31 27.04 -2.83
CA ASN A 102 -13.63 26.87 -2.24
C ASN A 102 -13.70 25.53 -1.50
N GLU A 103 -14.57 25.41 -0.50
CA GLU A 103 -14.77 24.17 0.28
C GLU A 103 -15.14 22.98 -0.62
N TYR A 104 -15.89 23.23 -1.69
CA TYR A 104 -16.31 22.22 -2.67
C TYR A 104 -15.17 21.73 -3.58
N GLY A 105 -14.07 22.47 -3.71
CA GLY A 105 -12.93 22.08 -4.54
C GLY A 105 -12.31 20.76 -4.08
N GLN A 106 -12.31 20.52 -2.78
CA GLN A 106 -11.79 19.29 -2.17
C GLN A 106 -12.65 18.07 -2.49
N LEU A 107 -13.98 18.20 -2.40
CA LEU A 107 -14.89 17.10 -2.75
C LEU A 107 -14.77 16.74 -4.24
N LEU A 108 -14.56 17.73 -5.10
CA LEU A 108 -14.36 17.55 -6.52
C LEU A 108 -13.02 16.90 -6.87
N LEU A 109 -11.98 17.08 -6.05
CA LEU A 109 -10.66 16.49 -6.26
C LEU A 109 -10.74 14.97 -6.33
N TYR A 110 -11.54 14.32 -5.48
CA TYR A 110 -11.68 12.87 -5.44
C TYR A 110 -12.09 12.26 -6.80
N PRO A 111 -13.26 12.61 -7.39
CA PRO A 111 -13.65 12.11 -8.69
C PRO A 111 -12.77 12.61 -9.83
N ALA A 112 -12.31 13.85 -9.79
CA ALA A 112 -11.46 14.42 -10.82
C ALA A 112 -10.11 13.68 -10.90
N LEU A 113 -9.48 13.43 -9.75
CA LEU A 113 -8.19 12.75 -9.68
C LEU A 113 -8.33 11.28 -10.02
N ALA A 114 -9.31 10.56 -9.47
CA ALA A 114 -9.50 9.15 -9.77
C ALA A 114 -9.79 8.90 -11.25
N TYR A 115 -10.72 9.67 -11.84
CA TYR A 115 -11.00 9.55 -13.27
C TYR A 115 -9.81 10.00 -14.11
N GLY A 116 -9.14 11.09 -13.73
CA GLY A 116 -7.97 11.62 -14.42
C GLY A 116 -6.82 10.61 -14.46
N VAL A 117 -6.50 9.98 -13.33
CA VAL A 117 -5.46 8.94 -13.23
C VAL A 117 -5.82 7.73 -14.08
N LEU A 118 -7.07 7.26 -14.05
CA LEU A 118 -7.51 6.15 -14.89
C LEU A 118 -7.45 6.50 -16.38
N TRP A 119 -7.84 7.73 -16.75
CA TRP A 119 -7.77 8.19 -18.14
C TRP A 119 -6.33 8.27 -18.62
N VAL A 120 -5.43 8.87 -17.83
CA VAL A 120 -3.99 8.91 -18.10
C VAL A 120 -3.44 7.49 -18.23
N ALA A 121 -3.75 6.59 -17.31
CA ALA A 121 -3.32 5.19 -17.36
C ALA A 121 -3.83 4.44 -18.60
N SER A 122 -4.98 4.85 -19.15
CA SER A 122 -5.53 4.28 -20.40
C SER A 122 -4.83 4.76 -21.67
N LEU A 123 -3.98 5.80 -21.59
CA LEU A 123 -3.27 6.34 -22.75
C LEU A 123 -2.22 5.35 -23.25
N ARG A 124 -2.23 5.10 -24.56
CA ARG A 124 -1.31 4.15 -25.21
C ARG A 124 0.16 4.52 -25.04
N CYS A 125 0.50 5.80 -24.85
CA CYS A 125 1.88 6.25 -24.62
C CYS A 125 2.47 5.71 -23.32
N LEU A 126 1.63 5.43 -22.30
CA LEU A 126 2.06 4.87 -21.02
C LEU A 126 2.17 3.35 -21.07
N SER A 127 1.72 2.69 -22.14
CA SER A 127 1.91 1.25 -22.31
C SER A 127 3.40 0.87 -22.42
N VAL A 128 4.23 1.77 -22.95
CA VAL A 128 5.70 1.62 -23.00
C VAL A 128 6.33 1.65 -21.61
N LEU A 129 5.68 2.32 -20.66
CA LEU A 129 6.11 2.43 -19.27
C LEU A 129 5.57 1.30 -18.39
N GLN A 130 4.88 0.30 -18.95
CA GLN A 130 4.50 -0.89 -18.20
C GLN A 130 5.77 -1.58 -17.70
N PRO A 131 6.04 -1.55 -16.38
CA PRO A 131 7.22 -2.17 -15.84
C PRO A 131 7.15 -3.68 -16.08
N ARG A 132 8.23 -4.27 -16.60
CA ARG A 132 8.34 -5.73 -16.74
C ARG A 132 8.39 -6.47 -15.39
N HIS A 133 8.58 -5.73 -14.31
CA HIS A 133 8.77 -6.21 -12.95
C HIS A 133 7.85 -5.44 -12.00
N ASP A 134 7.39 -6.10 -10.93
CA ASP A 134 6.44 -5.50 -9.99
C ASP A 134 7.17 -4.65 -8.93
N TYR A 135 7.68 -3.49 -9.35
CA TYR A 135 8.35 -2.56 -8.43
C TYR A 135 7.38 -1.85 -7.47
N SER A 136 6.07 -2.03 -7.65
CA SER A 136 5.05 -1.29 -6.89
C SER A 136 5.17 -1.53 -5.39
N TYR A 137 5.50 -2.76 -5.00
CA TYR A 137 5.70 -3.14 -3.61
C TYR A 137 6.90 -2.42 -2.98
N GLY A 138 8.06 -2.44 -3.64
CA GLY A 138 9.23 -1.73 -3.17
C GLY A 138 9.02 -0.22 -3.08
N ILE A 139 8.32 0.38 -4.05
CA ILE A 139 8.00 1.81 -4.03
C ILE A 139 7.10 2.15 -2.83
N TYR A 140 6.10 1.32 -2.55
CA TYR A 140 5.23 1.49 -1.39
C TYR A 140 6.00 1.42 -0.06
N LEU A 141 6.95 0.49 0.05
CA LEU A 141 7.73 0.30 1.27
C LEU A 141 8.73 1.44 1.50
N TYR A 142 9.48 1.82 0.47
CA TYR A 142 10.59 2.78 0.62
C TYR A 142 10.16 4.24 0.45
N GLY A 143 9.07 4.53 -0.26
CA GLY A 143 8.72 5.90 -0.63
C GLY A 143 8.59 6.85 0.55
N PHE A 144 7.80 6.46 1.56
CA PHE A 144 7.63 7.26 2.77
C PHE A 144 8.93 7.35 3.57
N VAL A 145 9.62 6.22 3.79
CA VAL A 145 10.86 6.16 4.60
C VAL A 145 11.94 7.06 4.01
N ILE A 146 12.11 7.05 2.68
CA ILE A 146 13.10 7.87 2.00
C ILE A 146 12.74 9.35 2.03
N GLN A 147 11.47 9.71 1.83
CA GLN A 147 11.03 11.10 1.98
C GLN A 147 11.30 11.61 3.39
N GLN A 148 10.98 10.82 4.42
CA GLN A 148 11.22 11.22 5.82
C GLN A 148 12.71 11.30 6.15
N ALA A 149 13.53 10.37 5.66
CA ALA A 149 14.97 10.42 5.83
C ALA A 149 15.56 11.70 5.21
N LEU A 150 15.13 12.07 4.00
CA LEU A 150 15.58 13.30 3.34
C LEU A 150 15.13 14.56 4.09
N THR A 151 13.90 14.58 4.62
CA THR A 151 13.41 15.71 5.43
C THR A 151 14.21 15.85 6.72
N ALA A 152 14.54 14.73 7.38
CA ALA A 152 15.31 14.73 8.62
C ALA A 152 16.77 15.17 8.41
N ILE A 153 17.40 14.73 7.31
CA ILE A 153 18.81 15.07 7.00
C ILE A 153 18.92 16.50 6.43
N PHE A 154 17.94 16.93 5.63
CA PHE A 154 17.94 18.22 4.96
C PHE A 154 16.66 19.03 5.28
N PRO A 155 16.48 19.49 6.53
CA PRO A 155 15.26 20.18 6.95
C PRO A 155 15.06 21.54 6.26
N SER A 156 16.12 22.13 5.69
CA SER A 156 16.06 23.40 4.96
C SER A 156 15.66 23.26 3.50
N TRP A 157 15.50 22.03 2.98
CA TRP A 157 15.09 21.82 1.59
C TRP A 157 13.59 22.01 1.42
N SER A 158 13.20 22.55 0.26
CA SER A 158 11.78 22.63 -0.09
C SER A 158 11.20 21.23 -0.31
N ASN A 159 9.92 21.06 0.02
CA ASN A 159 9.20 19.79 -0.20
C ASN A 159 9.28 19.32 -1.66
N HIS A 160 9.30 20.26 -2.62
CA HIS A 160 9.44 19.94 -4.05
C HIS A 160 10.82 19.34 -4.36
N LEU A 161 11.90 19.90 -3.81
CA LEU A 161 13.24 19.39 -4.01
C LEU A 161 13.41 18.01 -3.36
N ASN A 162 12.86 17.83 -2.15
CA ASN A 162 12.81 16.53 -1.49
C ASN A 162 12.10 15.50 -2.38
N MET A 163 10.90 15.83 -2.89
CA MET A 163 10.14 14.91 -3.75
C MET A 163 10.91 14.52 -5.03
N VAL A 164 11.55 15.48 -5.69
CA VAL A 164 12.35 15.24 -6.90
C VAL A 164 13.51 14.29 -6.65
N LEU A 165 14.10 14.31 -5.45
CA LEU A 165 15.19 13.42 -5.07
C LEU A 165 14.71 12.08 -4.48
N ALA A 166 13.61 12.10 -3.73
CA ALA A 166 13.03 10.91 -3.11
C ALA A 166 12.55 9.91 -4.15
N ILE A 167 11.92 10.38 -5.24
CA ILE A 167 11.41 9.52 -6.33
C ILE A 167 12.51 8.63 -6.93
N PRO A 168 13.62 9.16 -7.49
CA PRO A 168 14.64 8.32 -8.10
C PRO A 168 15.33 7.41 -7.08
N ILE A 169 15.55 7.87 -5.85
CA ILE A 169 16.15 7.04 -4.78
C ILE A 169 15.22 5.87 -4.44
N THR A 170 13.93 6.14 -4.26
CA THR A 170 12.91 5.12 -3.97
C THR A 170 12.82 4.09 -5.09
N VAL A 171 12.78 4.54 -6.35
CA VAL A 171 12.71 3.65 -7.51
C VAL A 171 13.97 2.77 -7.61
N LEU A 172 15.15 3.33 -7.35
CA LEU A 172 16.40 2.58 -7.34
C LEU A 172 16.39 1.48 -6.26
N LEU A 173 15.99 1.83 -5.03
CA LEU A 173 15.90 0.86 -3.94
C LEU A 173 14.81 -0.18 -4.18
N ALA A 174 13.67 0.20 -4.75
CA ALA A 174 12.62 -0.73 -5.15
C ALA A 174 13.12 -1.71 -6.22
N ALA A 175 13.88 -1.24 -7.21
CA ALA A 175 14.49 -2.11 -8.22
C ALA A 175 15.52 -3.07 -7.59
N MET A 176 16.36 -2.58 -6.68
CA MET A 176 17.31 -3.43 -5.95
C MET A 176 16.59 -4.48 -5.09
N SER A 177 15.53 -4.10 -4.37
CA SER A 177 14.68 -5.01 -3.59
C SER A 177 14.09 -6.11 -4.46
N TRP A 178 13.56 -5.74 -5.63
CA TRP A 178 13.00 -6.70 -6.56
C TRP A 178 14.03 -7.74 -7.01
N HIS A 179 15.22 -7.28 -7.41
CA HIS A 179 16.26 -8.16 -7.94
C HIS A 179 16.93 -9.04 -6.89
N LEU A 180 17.11 -8.52 -5.67
CA LEU A 180 17.85 -9.21 -4.60
C LEU A 180 16.97 -10.05 -3.68
N VAL A 181 15.71 -9.65 -3.46
CA VAL A 181 14.84 -10.26 -2.45
C VAL A 181 13.58 -10.84 -3.08
N GLU A 182 12.79 -10.01 -3.77
CA GLU A 182 11.43 -10.41 -4.15
C GLU A 182 11.43 -11.48 -5.24
N ARG A 183 12.23 -11.30 -6.30
CA ARG A 183 12.31 -12.27 -7.40
C ARG A 183 12.81 -13.64 -6.93
N PRO A 184 13.94 -13.77 -6.17
CA PRO A 184 14.37 -15.06 -5.64
C PRO A 184 13.33 -15.73 -4.73
N CYS A 185 12.71 -14.97 -3.82
CA CYS A 185 11.70 -15.51 -2.91
C CYS A 185 10.46 -16.02 -3.65
N LEU A 186 9.98 -15.26 -4.64
CA LEU A 186 8.83 -15.66 -5.47
C LEU A 186 9.14 -16.91 -6.31
N GLU A 187 10.36 -17.05 -6.81
CA GLU A 187 10.79 -18.23 -7.57
C GLU A 187 10.83 -19.48 -6.70
N VAL A 188 11.39 -19.38 -5.49
CA VAL A 188 11.38 -20.47 -4.50
C VAL A 188 9.95 -20.85 -4.11
N LEU A 189 9.09 -19.86 -3.87
CA LEU A 189 7.68 -20.10 -3.53
C LEU A 189 6.93 -20.78 -4.68
N ARG A 190 7.12 -20.34 -5.92
CA ARG A 190 6.51 -20.96 -7.11
C ARG A 190 6.95 -22.41 -7.25
N ARG A 191 8.24 -22.70 -7.10
CA ARG A 191 8.77 -24.06 -7.15
C ARG A 191 8.14 -24.97 -6.09
N ASN A 192 7.93 -24.46 -4.88
CA ASN A 192 7.36 -25.23 -3.78
C ASN A 192 5.82 -25.38 -3.88
N ARG A 193 5.13 -24.50 -4.61
CA ARG A 193 3.67 -24.61 -4.86
C ARG A 193 3.27 -25.64 -5.91
N VAL A 194 4.20 -26.12 -6.75
CA VAL A 194 3.95 -27.18 -7.75
C VAL A 194 3.51 -28.51 -7.10
N GLY A 195 3.65 -28.67 -5.77
CA GLY A 195 3.23 -29.86 -5.02
C GLY A 195 1.96 -29.75 -4.18
N LEU A 196 1.28 -28.59 -4.12
CA LEU A 196 0.06 -28.45 -3.33
C LEU A 196 -1.18 -28.59 -4.23
N PRO A 197 -1.95 -29.69 -4.12
CA PRO A 197 -3.25 -29.75 -4.78
C PRO A 197 -4.10 -28.61 -4.21
N LEU A 198 -4.44 -27.64 -5.06
CA LEU A 198 -5.51 -26.69 -4.77
C LEU A 198 -6.80 -27.50 -4.71
N ARG A 199 -7.08 -28.08 -3.54
CA ARG A 199 -8.39 -28.60 -3.23
C ARG A 199 -9.31 -27.39 -3.13
N VAL A 200 -9.87 -27.00 -4.28
CA VAL A 200 -11.05 -26.14 -4.31
C VAL A 200 -12.11 -26.91 -3.52
N PRO A 201 -12.53 -26.46 -2.32
CA PRO A 201 -13.59 -27.11 -1.58
C PRO A 201 -14.84 -27.07 -2.47
N GLY A 202 -15.41 -28.24 -2.74
CA GLY A 202 -16.32 -28.47 -3.85
C GLY A 202 -17.45 -27.46 -3.95
N THR A 203 -17.63 -26.94 -5.16
CA THR A 203 -18.96 -26.65 -5.70
C THR A 203 -19.65 -27.98 -5.98
N GLU A 204 -20.05 -28.68 -4.93
CA GLU A 204 -21.21 -29.57 -5.00
C GLU A 204 -22.38 -28.81 -4.42
N LEU A 205 -23.12 -28.13 -5.30
CA LEU A 205 -24.51 -27.80 -5.04
C LEU A 205 -25.30 -28.32 -6.24
N SER A 206 -26.01 -29.40 -5.93
CA SER A 206 -27.21 -29.96 -6.53
C SER A 206 -28.12 -28.96 -7.25
#